data_AF-A0A2V9FS16-F1
#
_entry.id   AF-A0A2V9FS16-F1
#
_cell.length_a   1.000
_cell.length_b   1.000
_cell.length_c   1.000
_cell.angle_alpha   90.00
_cell.angle_beta   90.00
_cell.angle_gamma   90.00
#
_symmetry.space_group_name_H-M   'P 1'
#
loop_
_entity.id
_entity.type
_entity.pdbx_description
1 polymer ?
#
loop_
_entity_poly.entity_id
_entity_poly.type
_entity_poly.pdbx_seq_one_letter_code
_entity_poly.pdbx_strand_id
1 'polypeptide(L)'
;MDGEKQSSPSGARNAILAGFLGWTLDAFDFFILTFVLAPVAKEFGQTIPAIALTITASLATRWIGAILFGLFADRYGRRIPLIVNILYFSLIEVLSGLAPNYRVFFFLRLLYGV
;
A
#
# COMPACT_ATOMS: atom_id res chain seq x y z
N MET A 1 -39.74 8.90 -13.98
CA MET A 1 -39.18 9.04 -15.33
C MET A 1 -37.72 9.46 -15.21
N ASP A 2 -36.95 8.78 -14.35
CA ASP A 2 -36.23 7.52 -14.67
C ASP A 2 -35.16 7.88 -15.72
N GLY A 3 -33.93 8.24 -15.35
CA GLY A 3 -33.09 7.49 -14.42
C GLY A 3 -32.63 6.25 -15.13
N GLU A 4 -31.57 6.36 -15.94
CA GLU A 4 -30.71 5.27 -16.45
C GLU A 4 -29.70 5.89 -17.42
N LYS A 5 -28.73 6.65 -16.87
CA LYS A 5 -27.49 6.93 -17.60
C LYS A 5 -26.68 5.64 -17.55
N GLN A 6 -26.98 4.73 -18.47
CA GLN A 6 -26.39 3.40 -18.63
C GLN A 6 -24.86 3.46 -18.55
N SER A 7 -24.33 3.13 -17.38
CA SER A 7 -22.92 2.80 -17.17
C SER A 7 -22.68 1.41 -17.76
N SER A 8 -21.91 1.33 -18.83
CA SER A 8 -21.54 0.07 -19.47
C SER A 8 -21.07 -0.97 -18.44
N PRO A 9 -21.58 -2.22 -18.45
CA PRO A 9 -21.26 -3.27 -17.45
C PRO A 9 -19.77 -3.61 -17.38
N SER A 10 -19.01 -3.24 -18.40
CA SER A 10 -17.56 -3.37 -18.50
C SER A 10 -16.79 -2.49 -17.50
N GLY A 11 -17.31 -1.30 -17.15
CA GLY A 11 -16.64 -0.37 -16.24
C GLY A 11 -16.65 -0.83 -14.78
N ALA A 12 -17.77 -1.38 -14.33
CA ALA A 12 -17.90 -1.96 -12.99
C ALA A 12 -17.04 -3.22 -12.85
N ARG A 13 -16.99 -4.08 -13.88
CA ARG A 13 -16.12 -5.26 -13.90
C ARG A 13 -14.65 -4.89 -13.77
N ASN A 14 -14.20 -3.85 -14.48
CA ASN A 14 -12.82 -3.38 -14.42
C ASN A 14 -12.49 -2.75 -13.05
N ALA A 15 -13.43 -2.03 -12.43
CA ALA A 15 -13.24 -1.48 -11.09
C ALA A 15 -13.16 -2.58 -10.02
N ILE A 16 -14.00 -3.62 -10.12
CA ILE A 16 -13.96 -4.79 -9.24
C ILE A 16 -12.64 -5.56 -9.43
N LEU A 17 -12.22 -5.79 -10.67
CA LEU A 17 -10.94 -6.44 -10.98
C LEU A 17 -9.76 -5.63 -10.46
N ALA A 18 -9.76 -4.31 -10.63
CA ALA A 18 -8.70 -3.44 -10.11
C ALA A 18 -8.64 -3.46 -8.58
N GLY A 19 -9.79 -3.44 -7.90
CA GLY A 19 -9.86 -3.58 -6.44
C GLY A 19 -9.39 -4.95 -5.96
N PHE A 20 -9.78 -6.02 -6.65
CA PHE A 20 -9.37 -7.40 -6.34
C PHE A 20 -7.86 -7.61 -6.55
N LEU A 21 -7.32 -7.10 -7.66
CA LEU A 21 -5.88 -7.12 -7.94
C LEU A 21 -5.11 -6.28 -6.94
N GLY A 22 -5.61 -5.09 -6.56
CA GLY A 22 -5.00 -4.25 -5.53
C GLY A 22 -4.94 -4.97 -4.18
N TRP A 23 -6.03 -5.61 -3.76
CA TRP A 23 -6.06 -6.40 -2.52
C TRP A 23 -5.12 -7.61 -2.57
N THR A 24 -5.02 -8.27 -3.73
CA THR A 24 -4.13 -9.42 -3.91
C THR A 24 -2.66 -8.99 -3.90
N LEU A 25 -2.32 -7.87 -4.57
CA LEU A 25 -0.99 -7.27 -4.54
C LEU A 25 -0.58 -6.89 -3.12
N ASP A 26 -1.50 -6.28 -2.37
CA ASP A 26 -1.27 -5.90 -0.98
C ASP A 26 -1.01 -7.11 -0.07
N ALA A 27 -1.80 -8.18 -0.23
CA ALA A 27 -1.58 -9.43 0.49
C ALA A 27 -0.24 -10.07 0.11
N PHE A 28 0.12 -10.05 -1.18
CA PHE A 28 1.37 -10.57 -1.69
C PHE A 28 2.60 -9.83 -1.12
N ASP A 29 2.56 -8.49 -1.09
CA ASP A 29 3.60 -7.66 -0.47
C ASP A 29 3.78 -8.01 1.02
N PHE A 30 2.68 -8.20 1.76
CA PHE A 30 2.74 -8.62 3.16
C PHE A 30 3.43 -9.99 3.36
N PHE A 31 3.23 -10.93 2.44
CA PHE A 31 3.94 -12.22 2.45
C PHE A 31 5.43 -12.05 2.16
N ILE A 32 5.79 -11.27 1.14
CA ILE A 32 7.21 -10.96 0.83
C ILE A 32 7.88 -10.33 2.04
N LEU A 33 7.23 -9.35 2.67
CA LEU A 33 7.70 -8.69 3.88
C LEU A 33 8.02 -9.67 5.02
N THR A 34 7.21 -10.70 5.17
CA THR A 34 7.42 -11.73 6.20
C THR A 34 8.64 -12.58 5.88
N PHE A 35 8.88 -12.92 4.61
CA PHE A 35 10.06 -13.69 4.18
C PHE A 35 11.35 -12.88 4.24
N VAL A 36 11.30 -11.59 3.88
CA VAL A 36 12.48 -10.72 3.85
C VAL A 36 12.85 -10.20 5.24
N LEU A 37 12.01 -10.38 6.26
CA LEU A 37 12.25 -9.95 7.64
C LEU A 37 13.62 -10.40 8.18
N ALA A 38 13.94 -11.69 8.03
CA ALA A 38 15.19 -12.28 8.52
C ALA A 38 16.44 -11.81 7.76
N PRO A 39 16.50 -11.82 6.41
CA PRO A 39 17.65 -11.32 5.68
C PRO A 39 17.85 -9.80 5.85
N VAL A 40 16.78 -9.00 5.90
CA VAL A 40 16.85 -7.55 6.16
C VAL A 40 17.39 -7.29 7.57
N ALA A 41 16.98 -8.07 8.58
CA ALA A 41 17.53 -7.96 9.93
C ALA A 41 19.04 -8.25 9.96
N LYS A 42 19.49 -9.23 9.17
CA LYS A 42 20.90 -9.59 9.03
C LYS A 42 21.70 -8.51 8.29
N GLU A 43 21.12 -7.91 7.25
CA GLU A 43 21.76 -6.88 6.43
C GLU A 43 21.94 -5.55 7.18
N PHE A 44 20.92 -5.13 7.95
CA PHE A 44 20.98 -3.93 8.76
C PHE A 44 21.61 -4.13 10.15
N GLY A 45 21.98 -5.37 10.51
CA GLY A 45 22.50 -5.71 11.83
C GLY A 45 21.53 -5.41 12.98
N GLN A 46 20.22 -5.43 12.70
CA GLN A 46 19.16 -5.12 13.65
C GLN A 46 18.50 -6.37 14.20
N THR A 47 17.86 -6.26 15.36
CA THR A 47 17.12 -7.37 15.93
C THR A 47 15.82 -7.61 15.14
N ILE A 48 15.48 -8.89 14.93
CA ILE A 48 14.21 -9.32 14.32
C ILE A 48 12.99 -8.56 14.89
N PRO A 49 12.84 -8.38 16.22
CA PRO A 49 11.73 -7.61 16.78
C PRO A 49 11.72 -6.13 16.37
N ALA A 50 12.87 -5.49 16.12
CA ALA A 50 12.89 -4.09 15.67
C ALA A 50 12.31 -3.94 14.26
N ILE A 51 12.62 -4.89 13.36
CA ILE A 51 12.03 -4.92 12.02
C ILE A 51 10.55 -5.27 12.07
N ALA A 52 10.16 -6.22 12.93
CA ALA A 52 8.75 -6.53 13.14
C ALA A 52 7.95 -5.32 13.63
N LEU A 53 8.49 -4.55 14.59
CA LEU A 53 7.88 -3.29 15.06
C LEU A 53 7.73 -2.27 13.93
N THR A 54 8.71 -2.18 13.03
CA THR A 54 8.64 -1.31 11.84
C THR A 54 7.46 -1.68 10.94
N ILE A 55 7.27 -2.98 10.70
CA ILE A 55 6.15 -3.48 9.90
C ILE A 55 4.83 -3.20 10.62
N THR A 56 4.74 -3.47 11.93
CA THR A 56 3.53 -3.16 12.72
C THR A 56 3.19 -1.67 12.69
N ALA A 57 4.20 -0.79 12.80
CA ALA A 57 4.01 0.65 12.70
C ALA A 57 3.54 1.05 11.29
N SER A 58 4.06 0.42 10.24
CA SER A 58 3.58 0.61 8.86
C SER A 58 2.10 0.23 8.73
N LEU A 59 1.69 -0.91 9.31
CA LEU A 59 0.29 -1.33 9.36
C LEU A 59 -0.60 -0.35 10.14
N ALA A 60 -0.10 0.22 11.23
CA ALA A 60 -0.84 1.25 11.97
C ALA A 60 -1.06 2.51 11.11
N THR A 61 -0.05 2.87 10.31
CA THR A 61 -0.11 4.04 9.43
C THR A 61 -1.14 3.86 8.31
N ARG A 62 -1.44 2.61 7.89
CA ARG A 62 -2.51 2.26 6.91
C ARG A 62 -3.88 2.80 7.28
N TRP A 63 -4.21 2.87 8.56
CA TRP A 63 -5.47 3.45 9.01
C TRP A 63 -5.54 4.95 8.72
N ILE A 64 -4.41 5.65 8.88
CA ILE A 64 -4.30 7.09 8.58
C ILE A 64 -4.40 7.31 7.08
N GLY A 65 -3.68 6.50 6.30
CA GLY A 65 -3.73 6.52 4.84
C GLY A 65 -5.12 6.26 4.27
N ALA A 66 -5.81 5.25 4.80
CA ALA A 66 -7.16 4.89 4.40
C ALA A 66 -8.17 6.03 4.67
N ILE A 67 -8.04 6.75 5.78
CA ILE A 67 -8.90 7.91 6.09
C ILE A 67 -8.62 9.05 5.12
N LEU A 68 -7.34 9.38 4.88
CA LEU A 68 -6.93 10.45 3.97
C LEU A 68 -7.35 10.17 2.52
N PHE A 69 -7.03 8.97 2.00
CA PHE A 69 -7.42 8.55 0.66
C PHE A 69 -8.93 8.33 0.53
N GLY A 70 -9.62 7.93 1.60
CA GLY A 70 -11.09 7.82 1.63
C GLY A 70 -11.76 9.17 1.43
N LEU A 71 -11.35 10.19 2.19
CA LEU A 71 -11.79 11.58 2.02
C LEU A 71 -11.45 12.14 0.62
N PHE A 72 -10.27 11.78 0.09
CA PHE A 72 -9.87 12.19 -1.25
C PHE A 72 -10.70 11.50 -2.35
N ALA A 73 -11.09 10.24 -2.13
CA ALA A 73 -11.90 9.46 -3.05
C ALA A 73 -13.34 9.98 -3.17
N ASP A 74 -13.90 10.48 -2.07
CA ASP A 74 -15.23 11.10 -2.06
C ASP A 74 -15.27 12.39 -2.91
N ARG A 75 -14.13 13.09 -3.05
CA ARG A 75 -14.06 14.37 -3.78
C ARG A 75 -13.68 14.24 -5.26
N TYR A 76 -12.82 13.29 -5.61
CA TYR A 76 -12.22 13.19 -6.96
C TYR A 76 -12.71 11.99 -7.79
N GLY A 77 -13.60 11.15 -7.24
CA GLY A 77 -14.17 9.99 -7.92
C GLY A 77 -13.28 8.75 -7.84
N ARG A 78 -13.91 7.59 -7.56
CA ARG A 78 -13.30 6.29 -7.15
C ARG A 78 -12.13 5.74 -8.00
N ARG A 79 -11.93 6.21 -9.23
CA ARG A 79 -10.86 5.72 -10.14
C ARG A 79 -9.48 6.31 -9.83
N ILE A 80 -9.41 7.63 -9.64
CA ILE A 80 -8.13 8.35 -9.49
C ILE A 80 -7.40 7.94 -8.19
N PRO A 81 -8.07 7.82 -7.03
CA PRO A 81 -7.44 7.42 -5.77
C PRO A 81 -6.80 6.04 -5.85
N LEU A 82 -7.45 5.08 -6.52
CA LEU A 82 -6.94 3.72 -6.71
C LEU A 82 -5.62 3.72 -7.49
N ILE A 83 -5.55 4.46 -8.60
CA ILE A 83 -4.34 4.55 -9.43
C ILE A 83 -3.21 5.26 -8.66
N VAL A 84 -3.53 6.36 -7.97
CA VAL A 84 -2.55 7.11 -7.18
C VAL A 84 -2.00 6.27 -6.03
N ASN A 85 -2.85 5.52 -5.33
CA ASN A 85 -2.42 4.64 -4.26
C ASN A 85 -1.50 3.53 -4.79
N ILE A 86 -1.82 2.95 -5.96
CA ILE A 86 -0.99 1.94 -6.60
C ILE A 86 0.41 2.47 -6.94
N LEU A 87 0.46 3.63 -7.58
CA LEU A 87 1.72 4.28 -7.93
C LEU A 87 2.52 4.70 -6.70
N TYR A 88 1.84 5.17 -5.65
CA TYR A 88 2.46 5.59 -4.40
C TYR A 88 3.12 4.41 -3.70
N PHE A 89 2.39 3.33 -3.43
CA PHE A 89 2.96 2.18 -2.73
C PHE A 89 4.11 1.57 -3.55
N SER A 90 3.96 1.44 -4.87
CA SER A 90 4.99 0.85 -5.74
C SER A 90 6.28 1.67 -5.72
N LEU A 91 6.18 3.01 -5.75
CA LEU A 91 7.35 3.88 -5.68
C LEU A 91 8.05 3.77 -4.32
N ILE A 92 7.29 3.78 -3.24
CA ILE A 92 7.82 3.68 -1.88
C ILE A 92 8.45 2.30 -1.64
N GLU A 93 7.89 1.22 -2.19
CA GLU A 93 8.43 -0.13 -2.09
C GLU A 93 9.80 -0.24 -2.76
N VAL A 94 9.95 0.30 -3.98
CA VAL A 94 11.23 0.35 -4.68
C VAL A 94 12.26 1.17 -3.88
N LEU A 95 11.85 2.34 -3.38
CA LEU A 95 12.72 3.15 -2.53
C LEU A 95 13.12 2.42 -1.24
N SER A 96 12.22 1.64 -0.66
CA SER A 96 12.48 0.85 0.53
C SER A 96 13.48 -0.28 0.27
N GLY A 97 13.50 -0.85 -0.94
CA GLY A 97 14.51 -1.83 -1.36
C GLY A 97 15.88 -1.22 -1.62
N LEU A 98 15.95 0.07 -1.99
CA LEU A 98 17.20 0.82 -2.16
C LEU A 98 17.69 1.51 -0.87
N ALA A 99 17.02 1.33 0.26
CA ALA A 99 17.35 2.04 1.49
C ALA A 99 18.73 1.62 2.05
N PRO A 100 19.71 2.53 2.20
CA PRO A 100 21.05 2.19 2.67
C PRO A 100 21.17 2.16 4.20
N ASN A 101 20.14 2.61 4.92
CA ASN A 101 20.16 2.75 6.38
C ASN A 101 18.82 2.32 7.00
N TYR A 102 18.87 1.70 8.18
CA TYR A 102 17.67 1.27 8.93
C TYR A 102 16.68 2.41 9.21
N ARG A 103 17.18 3.63 9.50
CA ARG A 103 16.31 4.80 9.72
C ARG A 103 15.55 5.22 8.46
N VAL A 104 16.20 5.10 7.30
CA VAL A 104 15.59 5.40 6.00
C VAL A 104 14.57 4.31 5.65
N PHE A 105 14.91 3.04 5.88
CA PHE A 105 13.99 1.92 5.76
C PHE A 105 12.74 2.09 6.65
N PHE A 106 12.92 2.48 7.92
CA PHE A 106 11.83 2.73 8.86
C PHE A 106 10.90 3.86 8.39
N PHE A 107 11.47 5.00 7.98
CA PHE A 107 10.68 6.13 7.48
C PHE A 107 9.94 5.80 6.17
N LEU A 108 10.58 5.08 5.25
CA LEU A 108 9.96 4.64 4.01
C LEU A 108 8.82 3.65 4.27
N ARG A 109 8.97 2.75 5.24
CA ARG A 109 7.90 1.83 5.66
C ARG A 109 6.73 2.55 6.32
N LEU A 110 6.99 3.58 7.13
CA LEU A 110 5.92 4.45 7.63
C LEU A 110 5.20 5.17 6.50
N LEU A 111 5.95 5.73 5.53
CA LEU A 111 5.34 6.36 4.35
C LEU A 111 4.53 5.35 3.54
N TYR A 112 5.00 4.11 3.40
CA TYR A 112 4.29 3.06 2.67
C TYR A 112 2.90 2.78 3.25
N GLY A 113 2.73 2.99 4.56
CA GLY A 113 1.43 2.87 5.19
C GLY A 113 0.50 4.07 4.97
N VAL A 114 0.92 5.19 4.40
CA VAL A 114 0.04 6.36 4.15
C VAL A 114 -0.69 6.25 2.82
#